data_AF-A0A5D0R7H9-F1
#
_entry.id   AF-A0A5D0R7H9-F1
#
_cell.length_a   1.000
_cell.length_b   1.000
_cell.length_c   1.000
_cell.angle_alpha   90.00
_cell.angle_beta   90.00
_cell.angle_gamma   90.00
#
_symmetry.space_group_name_H-M   'P 1'
#
loop_
_entity.id
_entity.type
_entity.pdbx_description
1 polymer ?
#
loop_
_entity_poly.entity_id
_entity_poly.type
_entity_poly.pdbx_seq_one_letter_code
_entity_poly.pdbx_strand_id
1 'polypeptide(L)'
;MQRLFILLLVLPWWAYFPLAGGVGYLAEMSYRGALAEQAEKAAALAEAPPPVVDLSALRRDGDIHAADEVHVRGWIDTDRNYELIKRTNGVRTGTRFMYMMFGSQDVPGVQVVRAAMVLTKAQRDAFVDRIDDFMVAEIEGRPVFDLNGFGELTGTYAALAYDAIEEQGLERSDEFIFVEPFLEGRAAALAPKGVPMKTRGNGWLIALGVALFGVVRWYLNRATAGPRTPGDGYDAGPISGPGQPAVPLAKSIAPNSPLGRIAARRAPPEAQQPAPARVASGNVAVRRVVPRAVNAPAPEAPPVSPAPRTGFDLAFLVKVGLGMAVVGLVSYDPGLISRMLPMALPLALMAGTLLFARRLRRAVTAIFSRGGDKVV
;
A
#
# COMPACT_ATOMS: atom_id res chain seq x y z
N MET A 1 -3.19 -7.39 2.30
CA MET A 1 -3.35 -6.28 3.25
C MET A 1 -3.88 -6.74 4.62
N GLN A 2 -5.13 -7.23 4.73
CA GLN A 2 -5.72 -7.62 6.03
C GLN A 2 -4.88 -8.59 6.88
N ARG A 3 -4.19 -9.56 6.26
CA ARG A 3 -3.31 -10.51 6.95
C ARG A 3 -2.10 -9.85 7.62
N LEU A 4 -1.55 -8.78 7.04
CA LEU A 4 -0.38 -8.06 7.56
C LEU A 4 -0.75 -7.27 8.82
N PHE A 5 -1.95 -6.69 8.83
CA PHE A 5 -2.54 -6.02 9.99
C PHE A 5 -2.77 -6.95 11.18
N ILE A 6 -3.30 -8.15 10.92
CA ILE A 6 -3.51 -9.15 11.97
C ILE A 6 -2.18 -9.57 12.57
N LEU A 7 -1.15 -9.74 11.73
CA LEU A 7 0.20 -10.10 12.18
C LEU A 7 0.78 -9.02 13.11
N LEU A 8 0.60 -7.74 12.78
CA LEU A 8 0.94 -6.59 13.63
C LEU A 8 0.22 -6.57 14.98
N LEU A 9 -0.97 -7.17 15.09
CA LEU A 9 -1.72 -7.25 16.37
C LEU A 9 -1.36 -8.48 17.20
N VAL A 10 -0.78 -9.51 16.60
CA VAL A 10 -0.44 -10.78 17.28
C VAL A 10 1.01 -10.77 17.79
N LEU A 11 1.87 -9.92 17.22
CA LEU A 11 3.29 -9.84 17.60
C LEU A 11 3.52 -9.59 19.11
N PRO A 12 4.53 -10.23 19.72
CA PRO A 12 4.98 -9.94 21.07
C PRO A 12 5.41 -8.48 21.23
N TRP A 13 5.23 -7.90 22.43
CA TRP A 13 5.54 -6.49 22.70
C TRP A 13 7.01 -6.12 22.41
N TRP A 14 7.94 -7.07 22.56
CA TRP A 14 9.36 -6.83 22.31
C TRP A 14 9.66 -6.69 20.81
N ALA A 15 8.84 -7.26 19.93
CA ALA A 15 9.07 -7.25 18.48
C ALA A 15 8.80 -5.88 17.84
N TYR A 16 8.11 -4.98 18.52
CA TYR A 16 7.85 -3.63 18.01
C TYR A 16 9.10 -2.73 18.07
N PHE A 17 10.03 -2.97 18.99
CA PHE A 17 11.28 -2.20 19.07
C PHE A 17 12.21 -2.42 17.86
N PRO A 18 12.56 -3.66 17.46
CA PRO A 18 13.34 -3.86 16.24
C PRO A 18 12.57 -3.42 14.99
N LEU A 19 11.24 -3.53 14.96
CA LEU A 19 10.43 -3.02 13.85
C LEU A 19 10.52 -1.49 13.76
N ALA A 20 10.41 -0.77 14.88
CA ALA A 20 10.62 0.67 14.94
C ALA A 20 12.03 1.07 14.50
N GLY A 21 13.05 0.34 14.97
CA GLY A 21 14.44 0.54 14.55
C GLY A 21 14.61 0.34 13.03
N GLY A 22 14.00 -0.70 12.46
CA GLY A 22 14.02 -0.97 11.03
C GLY A 22 13.33 0.13 10.20
N VAL A 23 12.16 0.62 10.64
CA VAL A 23 11.47 1.74 9.98
C VAL A 23 12.32 3.01 10.04
N GLY A 24 12.90 3.33 11.21
CA GLY A 24 13.79 4.49 11.36
C GLY A 24 15.04 4.38 10.47
N TYR A 25 15.63 3.18 10.39
CA TYR A 25 16.77 2.89 9.53
C TYR A 25 16.43 3.08 8.04
N LEU A 26 15.30 2.54 7.57
CA LEU A 26 14.86 2.71 6.18
C LEU A 26 14.58 4.18 5.84
N ALA A 27 13.96 4.93 6.77
CA ALA A 27 13.72 6.36 6.60
C ALA A 27 15.03 7.16 6.50
N GLU A 28 16.03 6.82 7.33
CA GLU A 28 17.36 7.43 7.29
C GLU A 28 18.12 7.06 6.01
N MET A 29 18.05 5.80 5.56
CA MET A 29 18.67 5.35 4.32
C MET A 29 18.07 6.06 3.10
N SER A 30 16.74 6.20 3.04
CA SER A 30 16.05 6.97 2.00
C SER A 30 16.45 8.45 2.04
N TYR A 31 16.54 9.05 3.22
CA TYR A 31 16.99 10.44 3.38
C TYR A 31 18.43 10.64 2.88
N ARG A 32 19.35 9.72 3.23
CA ARG A 32 20.74 9.77 2.78
C ARG A 32 20.87 9.60 1.27
N GLY A 33 20.05 8.74 0.66
CA GLY A 33 19.98 8.60 -0.79
C GLY A 33 19.57 9.91 -1.47
N ALA A 34 18.50 10.55 -0.99
CA ALA A 34 18.05 11.84 -1.52
C ALA A 34 19.08 12.96 -1.30
N LEU A 35 19.83 12.92 -0.20
CA LEU A 35 20.92 13.87 0.05
C LEU A 35 22.10 13.66 -0.90
N ALA A 36 22.47 12.39 -1.17
CA ALA A 36 23.52 12.05 -2.12
C ALA A 36 23.15 12.47 -3.55
N GLU A 37 21.91 12.20 -3.98
CA GLU A 37 21.39 12.64 -5.28
C GLU A 37 21.44 14.17 -5.42
N GLN A 38 21.11 14.92 -4.37
CA GLN A 38 21.21 16.38 -4.38
C GLN A 38 22.65 16.88 -4.41
N ALA A 39 23.55 16.20 -3.71
CA ALA A 39 24.97 16.52 -3.75
C ALA A 39 25.55 16.25 -5.16
N GLU A 40 25.11 15.17 -5.81
CA GLU A 40 25.51 14.84 -7.17
C GLU A 40 24.98 15.86 -8.19
N LYS A 41 23.71 16.25 -8.10
CA LYS A 41 23.14 17.33 -8.92
C LYS A 41 23.86 18.67 -8.72
N ALA A 42 24.23 18.98 -7.48
CA ALA A 42 25.01 20.18 -7.19
C ALA A 42 26.44 20.11 -7.75
N ALA A 43 27.07 18.93 -7.73
CA ALA A 43 28.38 18.71 -8.34
C ALA A 43 28.30 18.82 -9.87
N ALA A 44 27.32 18.15 -10.50
CA ALA A 44 27.06 18.26 -11.94
C ALA A 44 26.85 19.72 -12.35
N LEU A 45 26.07 20.50 -11.59
CA LEU A 45 25.85 21.93 -11.88
C LEU A 45 27.14 22.77 -11.89
N ALA A 46 28.15 22.40 -11.10
CA ALA A 46 29.45 23.07 -11.09
C ALA A 46 30.35 22.67 -12.27
N GLU A 47 30.09 21.53 -12.90
CA GLU A 47 30.77 21.07 -14.10
C GLU A 47 30.15 21.68 -15.36
N ALA A 48 30.91 21.66 -16.46
CA ALA A 48 30.40 22.07 -17.77
C ALA A 48 29.31 21.08 -18.23
N PRO A 49 28.31 21.54 -19.01
CA PRO A 49 27.31 20.64 -19.58
C PRO A 49 27.97 19.53 -20.42
N PRO A 50 27.39 18.33 -20.45
CA PRO A 50 27.84 17.27 -21.34
C PRO A 50 27.94 17.73 -22.80
N PRO A 51 28.90 17.18 -23.57
CA PRO A 51 28.95 17.44 -25.01
C PRO A 51 27.68 16.92 -25.68
N VAL A 52 27.24 17.62 -26.73
CA VAL A 52 26.08 17.19 -27.53
C VAL A 52 26.42 15.88 -28.25
N VAL A 53 25.60 14.85 -28.04
CA VAL A 53 25.72 13.56 -28.73
C VAL A 53 24.51 13.35 -29.63
N ASP A 54 24.76 12.93 -30.87
CA ASP A 54 23.65 12.55 -31.74
C ASP A 54 23.02 11.24 -31.26
N LEU A 55 21.69 11.17 -31.22
CA LEU A 55 20.99 9.97 -30.77
C LEU A 55 21.39 8.72 -31.58
N SER A 56 21.82 8.85 -32.84
CA SER A 56 22.31 7.71 -33.63
C SER A 56 23.63 7.12 -33.15
N ALA A 57 24.44 7.92 -32.45
CA ALA A 57 25.74 7.54 -31.90
C ALA A 57 25.73 7.38 -30.37
N LEU A 58 24.59 7.61 -29.72
CA LEU A 58 24.43 7.54 -28.27
C LEU A 58 24.83 6.15 -27.73
N ARG A 59 25.61 6.16 -26.65
CA ARG A 59 25.98 5.00 -25.85
C ARG A 59 25.64 5.25 -24.40
N ARG A 60 24.73 4.44 -23.82
CA ARG A 60 24.26 4.63 -22.44
C ARG A 60 25.40 4.64 -21.41
N ASP A 61 26.39 3.77 -21.57
CA ASP A 61 27.49 3.63 -20.61
C ASP A 61 28.51 4.80 -20.65
N GLY A 62 28.48 5.64 -21.69
CA GLY A 62 29.48 6.69 -21.91
C GLY A 62 28.93 8.11 -22.01
N ASP A 63 27.67 8.24 -22.44
CA ASP A 63 27.06 9.54 -22.73
C ASP A 63 26.01 9.95 -21.68
N ILE A 64 25.75 9.10 -20.68
CA ILE A 64 25.01 9.46 -19.47
C ILE A 64 26.03 9.86 -18.41
N HIS A 65 26.02 11.15 -18.05
CA HIS A 65 26.98 11.75 -17.12
C HIS A 65 26.46 11.76 -15.68
N ALA A 66 27.20 12.41 -14.78
CA ALA A 66 26.82 12.57 -13.37
C ALA A 66 25.40 13.17 -13.25
N ALA A 67 24.68 12.74 -12.21
CA ALA A 67 23.28 13.08 -11.99
C ALA A 67 22.33 12.69 -13.15
N ASP A 68 22.70 11.64 -13.88
CA ASP A 68 21.98 11.13 -15.05
C ASP A 68 21.81 12.19 -16.16
N GLU A 69 22.71 13.17 -16.24
CA GLU A 69 22.61 14.25 -17.23
C GLU A 69 22.98 13.75 -18.63
N VAL A 70 22.16 14.13 -19.62
CA VAL A 70 22.40 13.86 -21.05
C VAL A 70 22.20 15.12 -21.88
N HIS A 71 22.96 15.24 -22.97
CA HIS A 71 22.80 16.29 -23.97
C HIS A 71 22.71 15.64 -25.35
N VAL A 72 21.49 15.53 -25.86
CA VAL A 72 21.21 14.72 -27.05
C VAL A 72 20.65 15.55 -28.19
N ARG A 73 21.07 15.19 -29.40
CA ARG A 73 20.55 15.76 -30.64
C ARG A 73 19.79 14.73 -31.46
N GLY A 74 18.62 15.12 -31.95
CA GLY A 74 17.78 14.25 -32.75
C GLY A 74 16.56 14.98 -33.29
N TRP A 75 15.78 14.32 -34.14
CA TRP A 75 14.51 14.88 -34.61
C TRP A 75 13.32 14.18 -33.96
N ILE A 76 12.21 14.91 -33.85
CA ILE A 76 10.94 14.41 -33.30
C ILE A 76 9.98 14.24 -34.46
N ASP A 77 9.36 13.06 -34.55
CA ASP A 77 8.27 12.83 -35.50
C ASP A 77 6.95 13.38 -34.93
N THR A 78 6.55 14.57 -35.39
CA THR A 78 5.35 15.25 -34.90
C THR A 78 4.06 14.54 -35.28
N ASP A 79 4.09 13.68 -36.30
CA ASP A 79 2.94 12.87 -36.69
C ASP A 79 2.74 11.69 -35.74
N ARG A 80 3.75 11.37 -34.93
CA ARG A 80 3.80 10.24 -33.98
C ARG A 80 3.84 10.70 -32.52
N ASN A 81 2.95 11.62 -32.17
CA ASN A 81 2.73 12.07 -30.80
C ASN A 81 1.61 11.26 -30.13
N TYR A 82 1.89 10.67 -28.96
CA TYR A 82 0.93 9.78 -28.28
C TYR A 82 0.51 10.27 -26.91
N GLU A 83 -0.75 10.01 -26.55
CA GLU A 83 -1.24 10.19 -25.19
C GLU A 83 -1.20 8.84 -24.44
N LEU A 84 -0.26 8.70 -23.51
CA LEU A 84 -0.16 7.52 -22.66
C LEU A 84 -1.20 7.63 -21.53
N ILE A 85 -2.21 6.75 -21.56
CA ILE A 85 -3.29 6.73 -20.58
C ILE A 85 -3.10 5.55 -19.62
N LYS A 86 -2.67 5.83 -18.39
CA LYS A 86 -2.62 4.81 -17.34
C LYS A 86 -4.03 4.54 -16.82
N ARG A 87 -4.44 3.28 -16.83
CA ARG A 87 -5.71 2.82 -16.27
C ARG A 87 -5.49 1.85 -15.11
N THR A 88 -6.31 1.97 -14.07
CA THR A 88 -6.33 1.04 -12.94
C THR A 88 -7.77 0.64 -12.70
N ASN A 89 -8.08 -0.65 -12.85
CA ASN A 89 -9.45 -1.18 -12.81
C ASN A 89 -10.41 -0.47 -13.80
N GLY A 90 -9.93 -0.18 -15.00
CA GLY A 90 -10.70 0.52 -16.05
C GLY A 90 -10.81 2.05 -15.87
N VAL A 91 -10.41 2.60 -14.72
CA VAL A 91 -10.45 4.05 -14.46
C VAL A 91 -9.13 4.70 -14.86
N ARG A 92 -9.19 5.82 -15.58
CA ARG A 92 -8.01 6.63 -15.96
C ARG A 92 -7.38 7.25 -14.71
N THR A 93 -6.17 6.82 -14.38
CA THR A 93 -5.40 7.28 -13.20
C THR A 93 -4.26 8.22 -13.55
N GLY A 94 -3.83 8.25 -14.82
CA GLY A 94 -2.73 9.09 -15.26
C GLY A 94 -2.75 9.36 -16.75
N THR A 95 -2.12 10.46 -17.14
CA THR A 95 -1.98 10.88 -18.53
C THR A 95 -0.62 11.52 -18.74
N ARG A 96 0.06 11.07 -19.78
CA ARG A 96 1.33 11.63 -20.24
C ARG A 96 1.31 11.77 -21.75
N PHE A 97 2.18 12.63 -22.26
CA PHE A 97 2.37 12.87 -23.69
C PHE A 97 3.75 12.35 -24.06
N MET A 98 3.78 11.43 -25.02
CA MET A 98 5.01 10.81 -25.49
C MET A 98 5.42 11.40 -26.84
N TYR A 99 6.67 11.82 -26.93
CA TYR A 99 7.32 12.26 -28.16
C TYR A 99 8.45 11.28 -28.48
N MET A 100 8.38 10.64 -29.64
CA MET A 100 9.41 9.71 -30.09
C MET A 100 10.54 10.49 -30.77
N MET A 101 11.78 10.11 -30.47
CA MET A 101 12.98 10.75 -31.00
C MET A 101 13.85 9.78 -31.78
N PHE A 102 14.41 10.30 -32.86
CA PHE A 102 15.28 9.61 -33.81
C PHE A 102 16.61 10.37 -33.95
N GLY A 103 17.66 9.71 -34.45
CA GLY A 103 18.96 10.35 -34.68
C GLY A 103 18.91 11.40 -35.77
N SER A 104 19.70 12.49 -35.67
CA SER A 104 19.69 13.53 -36.70
C SER A 104 20.18 13.03 -38.06
N GLN A 105 20.96 11.95 -38.06
CA GLN A 105 21.48 11.28 -39.27
C GLN A 105 20.59 10.13 -39.76
N ASP A 106 19.47 9.84 -39.08
CA ASP A 106 18.56 8.78 -39.50
C ASP A 106 17.81 9.19 -40.77
N VAL A 107 17.83 8.30 -41.77
CA VAL A 107 17.12 8.51 -43.05
C VAL A 107 15.60 8.56 -42.84
N PRO A 108 14.85 9.23 -43.74
CA PRO A 108 13.39 9.19 -43.70
C PRO A 108 12.87 7.75 -43.70
N GLY A 109 11.89 7.46 -42.84
CA GLY A 109 11.27 6.13 -42.75
C GLY A 109 11.99 5.12 -41.85
N VAL A 110 13.06 5.51 -41.15
CA VAL A 110 13.65 4.67 -40.09
C VAL A 110 12.59 4.29 -39.06
N GLN A 111 12.54 2.99 -38.73
CA GLN A 111 11.59 2.43 -37.77
C GLN A 111 12.20 2.28 -36.37
N VAL A 112 13.45 2.70 -36.16
CA VAL A 112 14.17 2.53 -34.90
C VAL A 112 14.10 3.80 -34.07
N VAL A 113 13.30 3.79 -33.00
CA VAL A 113 13.21 4.87 -32.02
C VAL A 113 14.42 4.81 -31.08
N ARG A 114 15.10 5.93 -30.90
CA ARG A 114 16.34 6.01 -30.12
C ARG A 114 16.16 6.65 -28.75
N ALA A 115 15.17 7.52 -28.61
CA ALA A 115 14.76 8.02 -27.31
C ALA A 115 13.27 8.36 -27.30
N ALA A 116 12.71 8.57 -26.11
CA ALA A 116 11.37 9.12 -25.97
C ALA A 116 11.30 10.12 -24.82
N MET A 117 10.57 11.22 -25.02
CA MET A 117 10.20 12.13 -23.94
C MET A 117 8.80 11.78 -23.44
N VAL A 118 8.61 11.69 -22.13
CA VAL A 118 7.30 11.42 -21.52
C VAL A 118 6.92 12.57 -20.60
N LEU A 119 6.10 13.48 -21.12
CA LEU A 119 5.80 14.76 -20.48
C LEU A 119 4.43 14.73 -19.77
N THR A 120 4.32 15.46 -18.67
CA THR A 120 3.01 15.87 -18.14
C THR A 120 2.31 16.85 -19.08
N LYS A 121 1.02 17.12 -18.88
CA LYS A 121 0.31 18.16 -19.64
C LYS A 121 1.00 19.53 -19.55
N ALA A 122 1.38 19.94 -18.34
CA ALA A 122 2.04 21.22 -18.12
C ALA A 122 3.43 21.28 -18.77
N GLN A 123 4.22 20.20 -18.68
CA GLN A 123 5.52 20.11 -19.35
C GLN A 123 5.39 20.11 -20.88
N ARG A 124 4.39 19.42 -21.42
CA ARG A 124 4.06 19.45 -22.85
C ARG A 124 3.74 20.87 -23.31
N ASP A 125 2.86 21.57 -22.59
CA ASP A 125 2.48 22.94 -22.92
C ASP A 125 3.71 23.86 -22.89
N ALA A 126 4.53 23.77 -21.84
CA ALA A 126 5.77 24.53 -21.75
C ALA A 126 6.82 24.18 -22.84
N PHE A 127 6.88 22.91 -23.26
CA PHE A 127 7.76 22.46 -24.34
C PHE A 127 7.29 23.03 -25.69
N VAL A 128 5.99 22.96 -25.99
CA VAL A 128 5.42 23.49 -27.23
C VAL A 128 5.55 25.01 -27.30
N ASP A 129 5.29 25.72 -26.20
CA ASP A 129 5.41 27.18 -26.12
C ASP A 129 6.85 27.67 -26.36
N ARG A 130 7.84 26.79 -26.19
CA ARG A 130 9.28 27.10 -26.30
C ARG A 130 9.99 26.20 -27.30
N ILE A 131 9.26 25.61 -28.25
CA ILE A 131 9.81 24.60 -29.16
C ILE A 131 10.99 25.15 -29.98
N ASP A 132 10.94 26.43 -30.34
CA ASP A 132 11.98 27.13 -31.09
C ASP A 132 13.29 27.27 -30.29
N ASP A 133 13.25 27.29 -28.95
CA ASP A 133 14.45 27.37 -28.11
C ASP A 133 15.29 26.08 -28.20
N PHE A 134 14.65 24.97 -28.53
CA PHE A 134 15.29 23.65 -28.61
C PHE A 134 15.66 23.27 -30.05
N MET A 135 15.06 23.93 -31.05
CA MET A 135 15.30 23.62 -32.46
C MET A 135 16.61 24.27 -32.93
N VAL A 136 17.55 23.45 -33.40
CA VAL A 136 18.88 23.92 -33.86
C VAL A 136 19.03 23.93 -35.37
N ALA A 137 18.28 23.09 -36.06
CA ALA A 137 18.32 22.98 -37.52
C ALA A 137 17.02 22.36 -38.06
N GLU A 138 16.83 22.49 -39.36
CA GLU A 138 15.82 21.74 -40.10
C GLU A 138 16.54 20.94 -41.19
N ILE A 139 16.44 19.62 -41.15
CA ILE A 139 17.08 18.71 -42.11
C ILE A 139 15.99 18.01 -42.89
N GLU A 140 15.91 18.29 -44.20
CA GLU A 140 14.91 17.68 -45.10
C GLU A 140 13.45 17.89 -44.63
N GLY A 141 13.13 19.07 -44.10
CA GLY A 141 11.78 19.37 -43.60
C GLY A 141 11.50 18.86 -42.18
N ARG A 142 12.52 18.31 -41.48
CA ARG A 142 12.39 17.76 -40.13
C ARG A 142 13.11 18.64 -39.12
N PRO A 143 12.42 19.11 -38.07
CA PRO A 143 13.07 19.90 -37.02
C PRO A 143 14.00 19.01 -36.20
N VAL A 144 15.26 19.42 -36.11
CA VAL A 144 16.29 18.80 -35.28
C VAL A 144 16.39 19.59 -33.99
N PHE A 145 16.24 18.89 -32.89
CA PHE A 145 16.28 19.41 -31.54
C PHE A 145 17.59 19.09 -30.85
N ASP A 146 18.06 20.02 -30.03
CA ASP A 146 19.16 19.85 -29.10
C ASP A 146 18.63 19.95 -27.67
N LEU A 147 18.63 18.83 -26.97
CA LEU A 147 17.96 18.67 -25.68
C LEU A 147 18.96 18.30 -24.60
N ASN A 148 19.08 19.19 -23.61
CA ASN A 148 19.66 18.84 -22.32
C ASN A 148 18.57 18.29 -21.41
N GLY A 149 18.86 17.23 -20.66
CA GLY A 149 17.87 16.58 -19.81
C GLY A 149 18.45 15.54 -18.87
N PHE A 150 17.56 14.83 -18.16
CA PHE A 150 17.91 13.59 -17.48
C PHE A 150 17.67 12.40 -18.42
N GLY A 151 18.64 11.50 -18.51
CA GLY A 151 18.57 10.25 -19.25
C GLY A 151 18.19 9.10 -18.32
N GLU A 152 16.95 8.63 -18.42
CA GLU A 152 16.46 7.50 -17.63
C GLU A 152 16.37 6.22 -18.47
N LEU A 153 16.84 5.10 -17.93
CA LEU A 153 16.66 3.78 -18.55
C LEU A 153 15.26 3.22 -18.32
N THR A 154 14.63 3.61 -17.20
CA THR A 154 13.32 3.10 -16.78
C THR A 154 12.49 4.21 -16.16
N GLY A 155 11.33 4.49 -16.73
CA GLY A 155 10.34 5.39 -16.14
C GLY A 155 9.09 4.67 -15.65
N THR A 156 8.27 5.36 -14.84
CA THR A 156 6.95 4.84 -14.38
C THR A 156 6.01 4.48 -15.54
N TYR A 157 6.22 5.08 -16.71
CA TYR A 157 5.44 4.89 -17.94
C TYR A 157 6.17 4.04 -18.98
N ALA A 158 7.32 3.44 -18.64
CA ALA A 158 8.14 2.71 -19.61
C ALA A 158 7.38 1.59 -20.32
N ALA A 159 6.61 0.78 -19.59
CA ALA A 159 5.80 -0.28 -20.19
C ALA A 159 4.79 0.27 -21.21
N LEU A 160 4.05 1.33 -20.87
CA LEU A 160 3.09 1.95 -21.79
C LEU A 160 3.76 2.59 -23.00
N ALA A 161 4.95 3.17 -22.81
CA ALA A 161 5.72 3.72 -23.91
C ALA A 161 6.23 2.62 -24.85
N TYR A 162 6.68 1.49 -24.31
CA TYR A 162 7.12 0.34 -25.09
C TYR A 162 5.97 -0.27 -25.89
N ASP A 163 4.82 -0.49 -25.27
CA ASP A 163 3.61 -0.96 -25.94
C ASP A 163 3.23 0.00 -27.08
N ALA A 164 3.26 1.32 -26.83
CA ALA A 164 2.94 2.32 -27.84
C ALA A 164 3.96 2.37 -29.01
N ILE A 165 5.23 2.09 -28.77
CA ILE A 165 6.25 1.99 -29.83
C ILE A 165 5.98 0.74 -30.69
N GLU A 166 5.71 -0.40 -30.07
CA GLU A 166 5.42 -1.67 -30.76
C GLU A 166 4.11 -1.60 -31.57
N GLU A 167 3.06 -0.99 -31.03
CA GLU A 167 1.78 -0.78 -31.72
C GLU A 167 1.90 0.02 -33.02
N GLN A 168 2.97 0.81 -33.17
CA GLN A 168 3.25 1.59 -34.38
C GLN A 168 4.14 0.85 -35.38
N GLY A 169 4.49 -0.41 -35.10
CA GLY A 169 5.44 -1.17 -35.91
C GLY A 169 6.85 -0.58 -35.87
N LEU A 170 7.21 0.06 -34.75
CA LEU A 170 8.54 0.63 -34.53
C LEU A 170 9.34 -0.27 -33.61
N GLU A 171 10.65 -0.26 -33.79
CA GLU A 171 11.61 -0.95 -32.96
C GLU A 171 12.32 0.04 -32.04
N ARG A 172 12.74 -0.42 -30.87
CA ARG A 172 13.55 0.38 -29.95
C ARG A 172 15.02 0.10 -30.23
N SER A 173 15.85 1.12 -30.24
CA SER A 173 17.29 0.95 -30.27
C SER A 173 17.79 0.18 -29.03
N ASP A 174 18.85 -0.60 -29.18
CA ASP A 174 19.54 -1.23 -28.06
C ASP A 174 20.02 -0.21 -27.02
N GLU A 175 20.28 1.03 -27.45
CA GLU A 175 20.70 2.18 -26.64
C GLU A 175 19.55 3.13 -26.28
N PHE A 176 18.29 2.71 -26.47
CA PHE A 176 17.09 3.50 -26.14
C PHE A 176 17.10 4.11 -24.73
N ILE A 177 16.79 5.40 -24.59
CA ILE A 177 16.62 6.08 -23.29
C ILE A 177 15.34 6.92 -23.23
N PHE A 178 14.85 7.19 -22.02
CA PHE A 178 13.88 8.24 -21.79
C PHE A 178 14.59 9.54 -21.48
N VAL A 179 14.15 10.64 -22.10
CA VAL A 179 14.72 11.97 -21.87
C VAL A 179 13.71 12.84 -21.15
N GLU A 180 14.06 13.33 -19.96
CA GLU A 180 13.32 14.41 -19.29
C GLU A 180 14.01 15.75 -19.58
N PRO A 181 13.51 16.56 -20.53
CA PRO A 181 14.19 17.77 -20.95
C PRO A 181 14.17 18.85 -19.87
N PHE A 182 15.25 19.63 -19.79
CA PHE A 182 15.39 20.79 -18.91
C PHE A 182 14.63 22.00 -19.47
N LEU A 183 13.30 21.97 -19.35
CA LEU A 183 12.44 23.03 -19.91
C LEU A 183 12.77 24.43 -19.34
N GLU A 184 13.17 24.52 -18.08
CA GLU A 184 13.55 25.79 -17.41
C GLU A 184 15.06 26.07 -17.48
N GLY A 185 15.80 25.26 -18.26
CA GLY A 185 17.25 25.30 -18.34
C GLY A 185 17.96 24.46 -17.28
N ARG A 186 19.22 24.13 -17.56
CA ARG A 186 20.07 23.26 -16.75
C ARG A 186 20.19 23.70 -15.29
N ALA A 187 20.40 25.00 -15.07
CA ALA A 187 20.57 25.56 -13.73
C ALA A 187 19.33 25.36 -12.84
N ALA A 188 18.12 25.49 -13.41
CA ALA A 188 16.88 25.28 -12.68
C ALA A 188 16.61 23.78 -12.41
N ALA A 189 16.95 22.91 -13.37
CA ALA A 189 16.75 21.47 -13.24
C ALA A 189 17.68 20.85 -12.19
N LEU A 190 18.95 21.26 -12.16
CA LEU A 190 19.97 20.79 -11.22
C LEU A 190 20.00 21.56 -9.90
N ALA A 191 19.22 22.65 -9.77
CA ALA A 191 19.14 23.40 -8.53
C ALA A 191 18.69 22.49 -7.37
N PRO A 192 19.33 22.61 -6.19
CA PRO A 192 18.94 21.83 -5.03
C PRO A 192 17.52 22.23 -4.61
N LYS A 193 16.54 21.35 -4.85
CA LYS A 193 15.13 21.55 -4.45
C LYS A 193 14.90 21.37 -2.94
N GLY A 194 15.99 21.20 -2.17
CA GLY A 194 16.01 20.89 -0.75
C GLY A 194 15.60 19.45 -0.48
N VAL A 195 16.30 18.73 0.40
CA VAL A 195 15.86 17.39 0.80
C VAL A 195 14.58 17.58 1.62
N PRO A 196 13.45 16.94 1.28
CA PRO A 196 12.23 17.09 2.04
C PRO A 196 12.45 16.52 3.45
N MET A 197 12.82 17.39 4.40
CA MET A 197 12.97 17.03 5.82
C MET A 197 11.68 16.41 6.38
N LYS A 198 10.54 16.74 5.77
CA LYS A 198 9.23 16.14 6.07
C LYS A 198 9.24 14.62 5.89
N THR A 199 9.90 14.08 4.87
CA THR A 199 9.93 12.63 4.63
C THR A 199 10.70 11.90 5.73
N ARG A 200 11.86 12.44 6.11
CA ARG A 200 12.65 11.95 7.26
C ARG A 200 11.85 12.05 8.55
N GLY A 201 11.25 13.20 8.81
CA GLY A 201 10.42 13.45 10.00
C GLY A 201 9.23 12.49 10.10
N ASN A 202 8.53 12.24 8.98
CA ASN A 202 7.43 11.28 8.93
C ASN A 202 7.91 9.86 9.24
N GLY A 203 9.02 9.42 8.64
CA GLY A 203 9.60 8.10 8.92
C GLY A 203 9.94 7.90 10.39
N TRP A 204 10.59 8.90 11.01
CA TRP A 204 10.88 8.89 12.45
C TRP A 204 9.63 8.94 13.33
N LEU A 205 8.61 9.70 12.93
CA LEU A 205 7.34 9.78 13.64
C LEU A 205 6.59 8.43 13.61
N ILE A 206 6.66 7.72 12.49
CA ILE A 206 6.11 6.35 12.36
C ILE A 206 6.89 5.39 13.24
N ALA A 207 8.22 5.43 13.20
CA ALA A 207 9.07 4.61 14.05
C ALA A 207 8.75 4.83 15.55
N LEU A 208 8.60 6.10 15.96
CA LEU A 208 8.19 6.47 17.32
C LEU A 208 6.80 5.92 17.67
N GLY A 209 5.84 6.01 16.75
CA GLY A 209 4.50 5.46 16.93
C GLY A 209 4.50 3.94 17.15
N VAL A 210 5.31 3.21 16.38
CA VAL A 210 5.50 1.76 16.53
C VAL A 210 6.14 1.43 17.88
N ALA A 211 7.18 2.16 18.27
CA ALA A 211 7.85 1.95 19.56
C ALA A 211 6.88 2.21 20.74
N LEU A 212 6.12 3.29 20.68
CA LEU A 212 5.13 3.64 21.70
C LEU A 212 4.03 2.57 21.80
N PHE A 213 3.59 2.02 20.67
CA PHE A 213 2.64 0.91 20.66
C PHE A 213 3.21 -0.34 21.38
N GLY A 214 4.49 -0.65 21.17
CA GLY A 214 5.21 -1.69 21.92
C GLY A 214 5.18 -1.46 23.43
N VAL A 215 5.46 -0.24 23.88
CA VAL A 215 5.42 0.16 25.30
C VAL A 215 4.01 0.02 25.88
N VAL A 216 2.99 0.50 25.17
CA VAL A 216 1.59 0.36 25.60
C VAL A 216 1.24 -1.12 25.75
N ARG A 217 1.56 -1.95 24.76
CA ARG A 217 1.27 -3.39 24.82
C ARG A 217 2.01 -4.10 25.95
N TRP A 218 3.26 -3.73 26.21
CA TRP A 218 4.03 -4.24 27.34
C TRP A 218 3.35 -3.92 28.68
N TYR A 219 2.94 -2.66 28.87
CA TYR A 219 2.21 -2.23 30.07
C TYR A 219 0.88 -2.99 30.23
N LEU A 220 0.13 -3.16 29.15
CA LEU A 220 -1.13 -3.91 29.17
C LEU A 220 -0.93 -5.39 29.53
N ASN A 221 0.11 -6.04 28.99
CA ASN A 221 0.43 -7.43 29.31
C ASN A 221 0.84 -7.60 30.78
N ARG A 222 1.57 -6.62 31.35
CA ARG A 222 1.91 -6.62 32.78
C ARG A 222 0.67 -6.44 33.66
N ALA A 223 -0.27 -5.58 33.26
CA ALA A 223 -1.49 -5.35 34.03
C ALA A 223 -2.44 -6.56 34.04
N THR A 224 -2.40 -7.42 33.01
CA THR A 224 -3.21 -8.66 32.94
C THR A 224 -2.55 -9.86 33.59
N ALA A 225 -1.23 -9.83 33.79
CA ALA A 225 -0.55 -10.76 34.68
C ALA A 225 -0.90 -10.36 36.12
N GLY A 226 -2.10 -10.75 36.56
CA GLY A 226 -2.53 -10.54 37.95
C GLY A 226 -1.49 -11.09 38.93
N PRO A 227 -1.50 -10.63 40.19
CA PRO A 227 -0.64 -11.20 41.23
C PRO A 227 -0.86 -12.70 41.21
N ARG A 228 0.18 -13.45 40.79
CA ARG A 228 0.20 -14.89 40.98
C ARG A 228 0.00 -15.08 42.47
N THR A 229 -1.15 -15.60 42.88
CA THR A 229 -1.44 -15.91 44.28
C THR A 229 -0.23 -16.69 44.78
N PRO A 230 0.60 -16.12 45.68
CA PRO A 230 1.73 -16.84 46.21
C PRO A 230 1.16 -17.93 47.11
N GLY A 231 1.10 -19.15 46.59
CA GLY A 231 0.68 -20.33 47.33
C GLY A 231 -0.79 -20.70 47.16
N ASP A 232 -1.07 -21.55 46.18
CA ASP A 232 -1.56 -22.90 46.54
C ASP A 232 -0.33 -23.82 46.45
N GLY A 233 0.51 -23.72 47.48
CA GLY A 233 1.61 -24.65 47.75
C GLY A 233 1.11 -25.92 48.45
N TYR A 234 -0.03 -26.45 48.00
CA TYR A 234 -0.69 -27.69 48.43
C TYR A 234 -1.38 -28.19 47.14
N ASP A 235 -1.13 -29.34 46.51
CA ASP A 235 -0.63 -30.63 46.95
C ASP A 235 0.09 -31.35 45.80
N ALA A 236 1.41 -31.17 45.69
CA ALA A 236 2.27 -32.19 45.08
C ALA A 236 2.73 -33.15 46.19
N GLY A 237 1.78 -33.68 46.96
CA GLY A 237 2.02 -34.91 47.71
C GLY A 237 2.10 -36.07 46.72
N PRO A 238 2.92 -37.11 46.96
CA PRO A 238 2.77 -38.36 46.23
C PRO A 238 1.35 -38.87 46.48
N ILE A 239 0.54 -39.00 45.42
CA ILE A 239 -0.80 -39.60 45.51
C ILE A 239 -0.61 -41.08 45.83
N SER A 240 -0.49 -41.38 47.12
CA SER A 240 -0.60 -42.71 47.70
C SER A 240 -1.93 -42.75 48.44
N GLY A 241 -3.02 -42.89 47.67
CA GLY A 241 -4.37 -43.08 48.19
C GLY A 241 -4.95 -44.38 47.61
N PRO A 242 -5.46 -45.30 48.45
CA PRO A 242 -5.97 -46.59 48.01
C PRO A 242 -7.33 -46.43 47.33
N GLY A 243 -7.49 -47.11 46.18
CA GLY A 243 -8.79 -47.51 45.63
C GLY A 243 -9.77 -46.39 45.34
N GLN A 244 -9.55 -45.63 44.26
CA GLN A 244 -10.68 -45.01 43.57
C GLN A 244 -11.56 -46.13 42.99
N PRO A 245 -12.84 -46.26 43.37
CA PRO A 245 -13.75 -47.19 42.72
C PRO A 245 -13.86 -46.80 41.24
N ALA A 246 -13.74 -47.81 40.38
CA ALA A 246 -13.87 -47.65 38.94
C ALA A 246 -15.20 -46.95 38.62
N VAL A 247 -15.12 -45.68 38.21
CA VAL A 247 -16.26 -44.97 37.66
C VAL A 247 -16.68 -45.76 36.43
N PRO A 248 -17.90 -46.33 36.38
CA PRO A 248 -18.33 -47.09 35.21
C PRO A 248 -18.31 -46.14 34.02
N LEU A 249 -17.46 -46.44 33.03
CA LEU A 249 -17.48 -45.74 31.75
C LEU A 249 -18.93 -45.77 31.25
N ALA A 250 -19.54 -44.59 31.13
CA ALA A 250 -20.88 -44.45 30.61
C ALA A 250 -20.91 -45.09 29.21
N LYS A 251 -21.57 -46.25 29.10
CA LYS A 251 -21.68 -47.05 27.86
C LYS A 251 -22.46 -46.36 26.74
N SER A 252 -22.94 -45.13 26.93
CA SER A 252 -23.67 -44.37 25.92
C SER A 252 -23.06 -42.99 25.75
N ILE A 253 -22.30 -42.81 24.66
CA ILE A 253 -21.90 -41.48 24.18
C ILE A 253 -23.18 -40.78 23.70
N ALA A 254 -23.53 -39.66 24.32
CA ALA A 254 -24.71 -38.89 23.91
C ALA A 254 -24.59 -38.50 22.42
N PRO A 255 -25.62 -38.74 21.58
CA PRO A 255 -25.57 -38.52 20.13
C PRO A 255 -25.17 -37.09 19.73
N ASN A 256 -25.47 -36.11 20.60
CA ASN A 256 -25.23 -34.69 20.34
C ASN A 256 -23.87 -34.18 20.87
N SER A 257 -23.10 -35.04 21.54
CA SER A 257 -21.77 -34.70 22.06
C SER A 257 -20.75 -34.54 20.92
N PRO A 258 -19.68 -33.75 21.13
CA PRO A 258 -18.62 -33.58 20.14
C PRO A 258 -18.01 -34.91 19.66
N LEU A 259 -17.93 -35.91 20.55
CA LEU A 259 -17.43 -37.26 20.26
C LEU A 259 -18.42 -38.09 19.44
N GLY A 260 -19.73 -37.94 19.67
CA GLY A 260 -20.77 -38.63 18.87
C GLY A 260 -20.74 -38.23 17.38
N ARG A 261 -20.41 -36.97 17.08
CA ARG A 261 -20.30 -36.47 15.68
C ARG A 261 -19.10 -37.04 14.94
N ILE A 262 -18.02 -37.36 15.66
CA ILE A 262 -16.81 -37.97 15.09
C ILE A 262 -17.05 -39.46 14.81
N ALA A 263 -17.76 -40.16 15.70
CA ALA A 263 -18.17 -41.54 15.48
C ALA A 263 -19.13 -41.69 14.28
N ALA A 264 -20.11 -40.78 14.14
CA ALA A 264 -21.04 -40.78 13.01
C ALA A 264 -20.36 -40.55 11.64
N ARG A 265 -19.23 -39.81 11.60
CA ARG A 265 -18.44 -39.64 10.36
C ARG A 265 -17.59 -40.86 10.00
N ARG A 266 -17.38 -41.80 10.93
CA ARG A 266 -16.57 -43.02 10.72
C ARG A 266 -17.43 -44.26 10.46
N ALA A 267 -18.75 -44.15 10.51
CA ALA A 267 -19.64 -45.26 10.15
C ALA A 267 -19.57 -45.54 8.64
N PRO A 268 -19.37 -46.80 8.20
CA PRO A 268 -19.34 -47.16 6.79
C PRO A 268 -20.69 -46.85 6.09
N PRO A 269 -20.69 -46.39 4.84
CA PRO A 269 -21.92 -46.15 4.09
C PRO A 269 -22.57 -47.49 3.71
N GLU A 270 -23.56 -47.93 4.49
CA GLU A 270 -24.46 -49.01 4.08
C GLU A 270 -25.45 -48.51 3.01
N ALA A 271 -25.33 -49.11 1.82
CA ALA A 271 -26.33 -49.28 0.78
C ALA A 271 -27.34 -48.13 0.54
N GLN A 272 -26.89 -47.08 -0.14
CA GLN A 272 -27.81 -46.24 -0.90
C GLN A 272 -28.39 -47.04 -2.07
N GLN A 273 -29.69 -47.31 -1.99
CA GLN A 273 -30.51 -47.84 -3.07
C GLN A 273 -30.36 -46.98 -4.34
N PRO A 274 -30.27 -47.60 -5.54
CA PRO A 274 -30.13 -46.86 -6.79
C PRO A 274 -31.43 -46.13 -7.12
N ALA A 275 -31.32 -44.81 -7.33
CA ALA A 275 -32.39 -43.99 -7.88
C ALA A 275 -32.63 -44.34 -9.36
N PRO A 276 -33.90 -44.37 -9.83
CA PRO A 276 -34.21 -44.71 -11.21
C PRO A 276 -33.76 -43.61 -12.18
N ALA A 277 -33.27 -44.06 -13.33
CA ALA A 277 -32.80 -43.26 -14.45
C ALA A 277 -33.85 -42.23 -14.90
N ARG A 278 -33.46 -40.95 -14.92
CA ARG A 278 -34.24 -39.90 -15.58
C ARG A 278 -33.72 -39.67 -16.99
N VAL A 279 -34.59 -40.03 -17.92
CA VAL A 279 -34.52 -39.88 -19.36
C VAL A 279 -34.35 -38.41 -19.75
N ALA A 280 -33.50 -38.19 -20.76
CA ALA A 280 -33.29 -36.91 -21.42
C ALA A 280 -34.56 -36.41 -22.12
N SER A 281 -34.87 -35.12 -21.96
CA SER A 281 -35.66 -34.36 -22.94
C SER A 281 -35.52 -32.86 -22.71
N GLY A 282 -34.94 -32.20 -23.73
CA GLY A 282 -35.61 -31.11 -24.44
C GLY A 282 -35.90 -29.81 -23.69
N ASN A 283 -35.19 -28.75 -24.11
CA ASN A 283 -35.64 -27.38 -24.31
C ASN A 283 -37.11 -27.09 -23.97
N VAL A 284 -37.37 -26.06 -23.15
CA VAL A 284 -38.27 -24.92 -23.49
C VAL A 284 -37.97 -23.76 -22.52
N ALA A 285 -37.67 -22.60 -23.09
CA ALA A 285 -37.67 -21.32 -22.39
C ALA A 285 -39.11 -20.91 -22.04
N VAL A 286 -39.43 -20.75 -20.75
CA VAL A 286 -40.67 -20.07 -20.32
C VAL A 286 -40.34 -19.00 -19.29
N ARG A 287 -40.52 -17.76 -19.74
CA ARG A 287 -40.57 -16.53 -18.95
C ARG A 287 -41.72 -16.62 -17.94
N ARG A 288 -41.40 -16.76 -16.64
CA ARG A 288 -42.40 -16.76 -15.58
C ARG A 288 -42.55 -15.35 -14.99
N VAL A 289 -43.66 -14.72 -15.33
CA VAL A 289 -44.18 -13.52 -14.67
C VAL A 289 -44.66 -13.92 -13.27
N VAL A 290 -44.15 -13.25 -12.24
CA VAL A 290 -44.59 -13.42 -10.85
C VAL A 290 -45.73 -12.43 -10.58
N PRO A 291 -46.93 -12.88 -10.16
CA PRO A 291 -47.99 -11.99 -9.75
C PRO A 291 -47.70 -11.39 -8.36
N ARG A 292 -47.84 -10.07 -8.28
CA ARG A 292 -47.77 -9.25 -7.07
C ARG A 292 -49.04 -9.47 -6.25
N ALA A 293 -48.95 -10.28 -5.20
CA ALA A 293 -50.02 -10.41 -4.20
C ALA A 293 -49.98 -9.21 -3.24
N VAL A 294 -51.07 -8.45 -3.24
CA VAL A 294 -51.39 -7.39 -2.28
C VAL A 294 -51.86 -8.08 -1.00
N ASN A 295 -51.11 -7.96 0.09
CA ASN A 295 -51.57 -8.33 1.43
C ASN A 295 -51.83 -7.07 2.24
N ALA A 296 -53.06 -6.98 2.74
CA ALA A 296 -53.55 -5.97 3.68
C ALA A 296 -52.91 -6.16 5.08
N PRO A 297 -52.83 -5.09 5.89
CA PRO A 297 -52.10 -5.09 7.15
C PRO A 297 -52.88 -5.74 8.31
N ALA A 298 -52.15 -6.56 9.08
CA ALA A 298 -52.58 -7.06 10.39
C ALA A 298 -52.31 -6.00 11.49
N PRO A 299 -53.10 -5.98 12.59
CA PRO A 299 -53.07 -4.90 13.58
C PRO A 299 -51.79 -4.87 14.43
N GLU A 300 -51.37 -3.64 14.73
CA GLU A 300 -50.19 -3.26 15.51
C GLU A 300 -50.21 -3.81 16.94
N ALA A 301 -49.13 -4.51 17.31
CA ALA A 301 -48.75 -4.70 18.71
C ALA A 301 -47.92 -3.48 19.16
N PRO A 302 -48.08 -3.01 20.42
CA PRO A 302 -47.40 -1.81 20.90
C PRO A 302 -45.87 -1.98 20.94
N PRO A 303 -45.09 -0.94 20.61
CA PRO A 303 -43.64 -1.01 20.54
C PRO A 303 -43.04 -1.13 21.94
N VAL A 304 -42.44 -2.29 22.23
CA VAL A 304 -41.49 -2.45 23.32
C VAL A 304 -40.25 -1.66 22.96
N SER A 305 -40.02 -0.53 23.64
CA SER A 305 -38.82 0.29 23.48
C SER A 305 -37.56 -0.53 23.82
N PRO A 306 -36.68 -0.86 22.86
CA PRO A 306 -35.39 -1.42 23.21
C PRO A 306 -34.54 -0.31 23.83
N ALA A 307 -34.12 -0.52 25.08
CA ALA A 307 -33.17 0.36 25.74
C ALA A 307 -31.95 0.60 24.82
N PRO A 308 -31.48 1.85 24.65
CA PRO A 308 -30.34 2.14 23.80
C PRO A 308 -29.10 1.48 24.38
N ARG A 309 -28.69 0.35 23.78
CA ARG A 309 -27.35 -0.21 23.98
C ARG A 309 -26.35 0.62 23.18
N THR A 310 -26.17 1.89 23.54
CA THR A 310 -25.06 2.72 23.06
C THR A 310 -23.79 2.38 23.84
N GLY A 311 -23.35 1.14 23.72
CA GLY A 311 -21.98 0.76 24.00
C GLY A 311 -21.17 0.95 22.74
N PHE A 312 -20.89 2.20 22.34
CA PHE A 312 -19.93 2.47 21.28
C PHE A 312 -18.58 1.90 21.73
N ASP A 313 -18.16 0.80 21.12
CA ASP A 313 -16.94 0.11 21.49
C ASP A 313 -15.75 0.99 21.09
N LEU A 314 -15.18 1.69 22.06
CA LEU A 314 -14.03 2.58 21.87
C LEU A 314 -12.84 1.80 21.26
N ALA A 315 -12.76 0.48 21.47
CA ALA A 315 -11.77 -0.37 20.82
C ALA A 315 -12.00 -0.47 19.30
N PHE A 316 -13.25 -0.38 18.82
CA PHE A 316 -13.58 -0.32 17.40
C PHE A 316 -13.11 1.01 16.78
N LEU A 317 -13.34 2.15 17.44
CA LEU A 317 -12.85 3.46 16.96
C LEU A 317 -11.32 3.53 16.92
N VAL A 318 -10.62 2.98 17.92
CA VAL A 318 -9.14 2.88 17.89
C VAL A 318 -8.68 1.99 16.74
N LYS A 319 -9.31 0.84 16.52
CA LYS A 319 -8.96 -0.06 15.41
C LYS A 319 -9.22 0.58 14.05
N VAL A 320 -10.31 1.33 13.91
CA VAL A 320 -10.65 2.07 12.67
C VAL A 320 -9.69 3.23 12.43
N GLY A 321 -9.37 4.02 13.46
CA GLY A 321 -8.40 5.12 13.37
C GLY A 321 -6.98 4.63 13.04
N LEU A 322 -6.53 3.55 13.68
CA LEU A 322 -5.24 2.92 13.39
C LEU A 322 -5.23 2.28 11.99
N GLY A 323 -6.34 1.64 11.60
CA GLY A 323 -6.52 1.09 10.26
C GLY A 323 -6.44 2.15 9.17
N MET A 324 -7.11 3.29 9.36
CA MET A 324 -7.06 4.44 8.44
C MET A 324 -5.65 5.07 8.36
N ALA A 325 -4.96 5.23 9.49
CA ALA A 325 -3.61 5.78 9.52
C ALA A 325 -2.63 4.93 8.71
N VAL A 326 -2.72 3.61 8.84
CA VAL A 326 -1.84 2.67 8.14
C VAL A 326 -2.26 2.48 6.68
N VAL A 327 -3.56 2.51 6.36
CA VAL A 327 -4.03 2.52 4.95
C VAL A 327 -3.50 3.76 4.23
N GLY A 328 -3.54 4.95 4.86
CA GLY A 328 -2.91 6.14 4.32
C GLY A 328 -1.42 5.91 4.05
N LEU A 329 -0.71 5.32 5.00
CA LEU A 329 0.73 5.01 4.93
C LEU A 329 1.11 4.03 3.82
N VAL A 330 0.26 3.07 3.49
CA VAL A 330 0.55 2.04 2.47
C VAL A 330 0.06 2.44 1.08
N SER A 331 -0.87 3.41 0.97
CA SER A 331 -1.36 3.89 -0.34
C SER A 331 -0.27 4.58 -1.17
N TYR A 332 0.88 4.93 -0.55
CA TYR A 332 1.99 5.68 -1.17
C TYR A 332 1.52 6.92 -1.96
N ASP A 333 0.38 7.48 -1.57
CA ASP A 333 -0.08 8.78 -2.03
C ASP A 333 0.41 9.81 -1.01
N PRO A 334 1.49 10.55 -1.32
CA PRO A 334 2.03 11.56 -0.40
C PRO A 334 0.99 12.66 -0.08
N GLY A 335 0.01 12.89 -0.95
CA GLY A 335 -1.10 13.81 -0.70
C GLY A 335 -2.08 13.28 0.35
N LEU A 336 -2.36 11.98 0.35
CA LEU A 336 -3.29 11.35 1.30
C LEU A 336 -2.65 11.14 2.67
N ILE A 337 -1.37 10.76 2.70
CA ILE A 337 -0.57 10.66 3.95
C ILE A 337 -0.50 12.02 4.64
N SER A 338 -0.13 13.08 3.90
CA SER A 338 0.02 14.42 4.49
C SER A 338 -1.30 15.01 5.03
N ARG A 339 -2.45 14.62 4.48
CA ARG A 339 -3.77 15.07 4.96
C ARG A 339 -4.31 14.21 6.11
N MET A 340 -4.10 12.90 6.09
CA MET A 340 -4.68 11.99 7.08
C MET A 340 -3.83 11.82 8.35
N LEU A 341 -2.50 11.84 8.22
CA LEU A 341 -1.59 11.67 9.36
C LEU A 341 -1.83 12.70 10.50
N PRO A 342 -1.99 14.02 10.24
CA PRO A 342 -2.22 14.99 11.31
C PRO A 342 -3.59 14.86 11.98
N MET A 343 -4.57 14.18 11.36
CA MET A 343 -5.88 13.90 11.99
C MET A 343 -5.89 12.56 12.72
N ALA A 344 -5.29 11.53 12.12
CA ALA A 344 -5.32 10.17 12.64
C ALA A 344 -4.46 10.01 13.91
N LEU A 345 -3.32 10.70 13.98
CA LEU A 345 -2.43 10.64 15.13
C LEU A 345 -3.06 11.19 16.42
N PRO A 346 -3.64 12.43 16.45
CA PRO A 346 -4.30 12.93 17.65
C PRO A 346 -5.55 12.11 17.99
N LEU A 347 -6.31 11.61 17.03
CA LEU A 347 -7.45 10.72 17.31
C LEU A 347 -7.02 9.41 17.98
N ALA A 348 -5.94 8.78 17.49
CA ALA A 348 -5.39 7.57 18.09
C ALA A 348 -4.84 7.82 19.50
N LEU A 349 -4.13 8.95 19.70
CA LEU A 349 -3.65 9.38 21.01
C LEU A 349 -4.79 9.65 21.97
N MET A 350 -5.80 10.41 21.54
CA MET A 350 -6.96 10.79 22.36
C MET A 350 -7.76 9.54 22.78
N ALA A 351 -7.98 8.62 21.85
CA ALA A 351 -8.66 7.36 22.13
C ALA A 351 -7.83 6.44 23.04
N GLY A 352 -6.50 6.43 22.87
CA GLY A 352 -5.56 5.76 23.78
C GLY A 352 -5.63 6.32 25.21
N THR A 353 -5.60 7.65 25.38
CA THR A 353 -5.75 8.32 26.68
C THR A 353 -7.11 8.06 27.31
N LEU A 354 -8.20 8.03 26.53
CA LEU A 354 -9.54 7.73 27.03
C LEU A 354 -9.68 6.28 27.51
N LEU A 355 -9.10 5.32 26.78
CA LEU A 355 -9.04 3.91 27.21
C LEU A 355 -8.24 3.77 28.50
N PHE A 356 -7.09 4.46 28.59
CA PHE A 356 -6.26 4.47 29.78
C PHE A 356 -6.99 5.06 31.00
N ALA A 357 -7.60 6.25 30.84
CA ALA A 357 -8.36 6.91 31.90
C ALA A 357 -9.55 6.06 32.39
N ARG A 358 -10.29 5.41 31.47
CA ARG A 358 -11.38 4.49 31.84
C ARG A 358 -10.88 3.29 32.63
N ARG A 359 -9.73 2.72 32.24
CA ARG A 359 -9.16 1.56 32.92
C ARG A 359 -8.62 1.94 34.30
N LEU A 360 -7.98 3.10 34.42
CA LEU A 360 -7.53 3.67 35.69
C LEU A 360 -8.73 3.90 36.63
N ARG A 361 -9.82 4.49 36.14
CA ARG A 361 -11.03 4.73 36.94
C ARG A 361 -11.61 3.43 37.49
N ARG A 362 -11.66 2.37 36.67
CA ARG A 362 -12.11 1.03 37.10
C ARG A 362 -11.20 0.43 38.16
N ALA A 363 -9.89 0.56 38.00
CA ALA A 363 -8.92 0.08 38.98
C ALA A 363 -9.06 0.82 40.32
N VAL A 364 -9.22 2.15 40.28
CA VAL A 364 -9.44 2.98 41.47
C VAL A 364 -10.74 2.59 42.19
N THR A 365 -11.86 2.47 41.47
CA THR A 365 -13.13 2.05 42.10
C THR A 365 -13.05 0.65 42.70
N ALA A 366 -12.31 -0.28 42.10
CA ALA A 366 -12.13 -1.63 42.65
C ALA A 366 -11.29 -1.65 43.93
N ILE A 367 -10.35 -0.71 44.09
CA ILE A 367 -9.56 -0.55 45.32
C ILE A 367 -10.45 0.01 46.43
N PHE A 368 -11.22 1.07 46.15
CA PHE A 368 -12.09 1.69 47.15
C PHE A 368 -13.29 0.81 47.55
N SER A 369 -13.83 -0.01 46.64
CA SER A 369 -14.93 -0.93 46.98
C SER A 369 -14.50 -2.11 47.87
N ARG A 370 -13.20 -2.44 47.94
CA ARG A 370 -12.69 -3.52 48.80
C ARG A 370 -12.39 -3.09 50.24
N GLY A 371 -12.36 -1.79 50.52
CA GLY A 371 -12.05 -1.26 51.85
C GLY A 371 -13.24 -1.15 52.82
N GLY A 372 -14.48 -1.36 52.35
CA GLY A 372 -15.70 -1.11 53.13
C GLY A 372 -16.15 -2.24 54.06
N ASP A 373 -15.73 -3.49 53.83
CA ASP A 373 -16.29 -4.66 54.52
C ASP A 373 -15.47 -5.16 55.73
N LYS A 374 -14.58 -4.31 56.30
CA LYS A 374 -13.78 -4.68 57.48
C LYS A 374 -13.85 -3.63 58.60
N VAL A 375 -15.05 -3.25 58.99
CA VAL A 375 -15.32 -2.60 60.29
C VAL A 375 -16.58 -3.21 60.88
N VAL A 376 -16.45 -4.36 61.54
CA VAL A 376 -17.34 -4.86 62.60
C VAL A 376 -16.47 -5.55 63.63
#